data_AF-A0A950PV35-F1
#
_entry.id   AF-A0A950PV35-F1
#
_cell.length_a   1.000
_cell.length_b   1.000
_cell.length_c   1.000
_cell.angle_alpha   90.00
_cell.angle_beta   90.00
_cell.angle_gamma   90.00
#
_symmetry.space_group_name_H-M   'P 1'
#
loop_
_entity.id
_entity.type
_entity.pdbx_description
1 polymer ?
#
loop_
_entity_poly.entity_id
_entity_poly.type
_entity_poly.pdbx_seq_one_letter_code
_entity_poly.pdbx_strand_id
1 'polypeptide(L)'
;MTEFVDACRQEWKRLGVPDPVANEMAADLDADLDEAQADGVAAEEVLGSSAFDPRSFAAEWATARGVVPAPAPVTTLVEDRHAEPDRNRRNRTLAVTAATAAIVLAFIGLALAVRHRGSVAVARVVRPFPKFFPPGVAKFPGPFVDHGGGHDFHGLGVLLFLAVVAGLIAAAVYWSRKVRTNH
;
A
#
# COMPACT_ATOMS: atom_id res chain seq x y z
N MET A 1 5.79 23.13 -5.06
CA MET A 1 6.28 21.92 -4.37
C MET A 1 7.80 21.85 -4.28
N THR A 2 8.53 22.25 -5.33
CA THR A 2 10.00 22.16 -5.42
C THR A 2 10.78 22.77 -4.24
N GLU A 3 10.30 23.88 -3.65
CA GLU A 3 10.92 24.50 -2.47
C GLU A 3 10.97 23.57 -1.25
N PHE A 4 9.93 22.75 -1.04
CA PHE A 4 9.89 21.77 0.05
C PHE A 4 10.95 20.67 -0.17
N VAL A 5 11.00 20.14 -1.40
CA VAL A 5 11.97 19.10 -1.79
C VAL A 5 13.41 19.62 -1.67
N ASP A 6 13.66 20.87 -2.08
CA ASP A 6 14.98 21.50 -1.95
C ASP A 6 15.38 21.70 -0.49
N ALA A 7 14.44 22.11 0.37
CA ALA A 7 14.68 22.20 1.80
C ALA A 7 15.02 20.82 2.41
N CYS A 8 14.31 19.76 2.02
CA CYS A 8 14.64 18.39 2.44
C CYS A 8 16.01 17.96 1.95
N ARG A 9 16.38 18.27 0.71
CA ARG A 9 17.70 17.96 0.14
C ARG A 9 18.81 18.62 0.94
N GLN A 10 18.64 19.88 1.30
CA GLN A 10 19.63 20.61 2.10
C GLN A 10 19.75 20.02 3.52
N GLU A 11 18.65 19.59 4.10
CA GLU A 11 18.65 18.94 5.41
C GLU A 11 19.34 17.56 5.36
N TRP A 12 19.11 16.74 4.34
CA TRP A 12 19.81 15.47 4.17
C TRP A 12 21.32 15.65 4.07
N LYS A 13 21.78 16.67 3.35
CA LYS A 13 23.20 17.03 3.32
C LYS A 13 23.72 17.40 4.71
N ARG A 14 22.94 18.13 5.50
CA ARG A 14 23.28 18.49 6.89
C ARG A 14 23.36 17.26 7.80
N LEU A 15 22.50 16.27 7.57
CA LEU A 15 22.48 15.00 8.30
C LEU A 15 23.58 14.02 7.88
N GLY A 16 24.36 14.35 6.85
CA GLY A 16 25.47 13.52 6.35
C GLY A 16 25.04 12.46 5.34
N VAL A 17 23.84 12.57 4.76
CA VAL A 17 23.41 11.72 3.64
C VAL A 17 24.29 12.04 2.41
N PRO A 18 24.90 11.03 1.75
CA PRO A 18 25.67 11.27 0.54
C PRO A 18 24.84 11.94 -0.56
N ASP A 19 25.41 12.93 -1.24
CA ASP A 19 24.77 13.66 -2.34
C ASP A 19 24.04 12.79 -3.38
N PRO A 20 24.60 11.67 -3.90
CA PRO A 20 23.86 10.82 -4.83
C PRO A 20 22.60 10.21 -4.20
N VAL A 21 22.67 9.79 -2.94
CA VAL A 21 21.53 9.23 -2.20
C VAL A 21 20.49 10.31 -1.92
N ALA A 22 20.92 11.50 -1.51
CA ALA A 22 20.01 12.64 -1.29
C ALA A 22 19.28 13.05 -2.58
N ASN A 23 19.95 12.93 -3.74
CA ASN A 23 19.34 13.22 -5.04
C ASN A 23 18.30 12.17 -5.44
N GLU A 24 18.58 10.89 -5.21
CA GLU A 24 17.61 9.80 -5.42
C GLU A 24 16.39 9.98 -4.50
N MET A 25 16.61 10.22 -3.20
CA MET A 25 15.53 10.49 -2.25
C MET A 25 14.68 11.71 -2.63
N ALA A 26 15.31 12.76 -3.16
CA ALA A 26 14.58 13.94 -3.62
C ALA A 26 13.73 13.64 -4.86
N ALA A 27 14.25 12.84 -5.80
CA ALA A 27 13.50 12.44 -6.99
C ALA A 27 12.30 11.56 -6.63
N ASP A 28 12.47 10.64 -5.68
CA ASP A 28 11.36 9.84 -5.17
C ASP A 28 10.28 10.72 -4.52
N LEU A 29 10.68 11.73 -3.73
CA LEU A 29 9.73 12.65 -3.09
C LEU A 29 8.93 13.45 -4.11
N ASP A 30 9.63 13.97 -5.10
CA ASP A 30 9.04 14.82 -6.13
C ASP A 30 8.01 14.00 -6.93
N ALA A 31 8.35 12.75 -7.26
CA ALA A 31 7.42 11.82 -7.91
C ALA A 31 6.18 11.51 -7.06
N ASP A 32 6.36 11.22 -5.77
CA ASP A 32 5.25 10.92 -4.86
C ASP A 32 4.30 12.13 -4.71
N LEU A 33 4.85 13.35 -4.67
CA LEU A 33 4.06 14.58 -4.56
C LEU A 33 3.37 14.95 -5.88
N ASP A 34 4.02 14.72 -7.02
CA ASP A 34 3.43 14.90 -8.34
C ASP A 34 2.27 13.92 -8.59
N GLU A 35 2.43 12.65 -8.19
CA GLU A 35 1.37 11.65 -8.27
C GLU A 35 0.17 12.05 -7.39
N ALA A 36 0.43 12.47 -6.15
CA ALA A 36 -0.62 12.95 -5.26
C ALA A 36 -1.36 14.17 -5.82
N GLN A 37 -0.61 15.13 -6.38
CA GLN A 37 -1.22 16.31 -7.02
C GLN A 37 -2.05 15.92 -8.24
N ALA A 38 -1.60 14.95 -9.05
CA ALA A 38 -2.35 14.44 -10.19
C ALA A 38 -3.65 13.75 -9.76
N ASP A 39 -3.65 13.09 -8.61
CA ASP A 39 -4.83 12.48 -7.99
C ASP A 39 -5.72 13.49 -7.25
N GLY A 40 -5.33 14.77 -7.21
CA GLY A 40 -6.07 15.83 -6.50
C GLY A 40 -5.96 15.74 -4.98
N VAL A 41 -5.00 14.97 -4.47
CA VAL A 41 -4.68 14.82 -3.05
C VAL A 41 -3.77 15.97 -2.63
N ALA A 42 -4.09 16.60 -1.50
CA ALA A 42 -3.30 17.69 -0.96
C ALA A 42 -1.98 17.17 -0.36
N ALA A 43 -0.91 17.97 -0.41
CA ALA A 43 0.39 17.58 0.13
C ALA A 43 0.33 17.30 1.65
N GLU A 44 -0.55 17.99 2.37
CA GLU A 44 -0.81 17.79 3.79
C GLU A 44 -1.43 16.41 4.11
N GLU A 45 -2.15 15.82 3.16
CA GLU A 45 -2.73 14.49 3.31
C GLU A 45 -1.68 13.40 3.10
N VAL A 46 -0.67 13.67 2.26
CA VAL A 46 0.46 12.75 2.00
C VAL A 46 1.55 12.85 3.07
N LEU A 47 1.96 14.08 3.39
CA LEU A 47 3.07 14.37 4.30
C LEU A 47 2.61 14.48 5.77
N GLY A 48 1.30 14.53 6.02
CA GLY A 48 0.73 14.71 7.33
C GLY A 48 1.13 16.05 7.97
N SER A 49 1.36 16.03 9.29
CA SER A 49 1.82 17.21 10.04
C SER A 49 3.18 17.75 9.59
N SER A 50 3.98 16.92 8.91
CA SER A 50 5.33 17.28 8.48
C SER A 50 5.35 18.09 7.17
N ALA A 51 4.18 18.29 6.52
CA ALA A 51 4.03 19.16 5.35
C ALA A 51 4.52 20.61 5.60
N PHE A 52 4.47 21.06 6.85
CA PHE A 52 4.89 22.41 7.27
C PHE A 52 6.29 22.42 7.90
N ASP A 53 6.94 21.27 8.03
CA ASP A 53 8.29 21.15 8.59
C ASP A 53 9.17 20.22 7.72
N PRO A 54 9.75 20.78 6.65
CA PRO A 54 10.61 20.02 5.74
C PRO A 54 11.81 19.38 6.43
N ARG A 55 12.30 19.96 7.54
CA ARG A 55 13.48 19.45 8.25
C ARG A 55 13.15 18.22 9.07
N SER A 56 12.05 18.29 9.84
CA SER A 56 11.58 17.13 10.60
C SER A 56 11.20 15.98 9.66
N PHE A 57 10.50 16.28 8.56
CA PHE A 57 10.20 15.29 7.53
C PHE A 57 11.47 14.63 6.96
N ALA A 58 12.45 15.44 6.57
CA ALA A 58 13.71 14.93 6.00
C ALA A 58 14.45 14.03 6.99
N ALA A 59 14.51 14.39 8.27
CA ALA A 59 15.15 13.58 9.31
C ALA A 59 14.43 12.25 9.55
N GLU A 60 13.10 12.27 9.65
CA GLU A 60 12.28 11.06 9.82
C GLU A 60 12.42 10.13 8.63
N TRP A 61 12.40 10.67 7.41
CA TRP A 61 12.50 9.87 6.21
C TRP A 61 13.88 9.26 6.01
N ALA A 62 14.95 10.02 6.25
CA ALA A 62 16.31 9.50 6.21
C ALA A 62 16.54 8.39 7.26
N THR A 63 15.90 8.52 8.43
CA THR A 63 15.88 7.49 9.48
C THR A 63 15.08 6.26 9.04
N ALA A 64 13.91 6.45 8.44
CA ALA A 64 13.06 5.37 7.95
C ALA A 64 13.74 4.53 6.85
N ARG A 65 14.56 5.18 6.00
CA ARG A 65 15.40 4.49 5.01
C ARG A 65 16.69 3.91 5.60
N GLY A 66 16.97 4.13 6.87
CA GLY A 66 18.19 3.65 7.54
C GLY A 66 19.48 4.30 7.02
N VAL A 67 19.37 5.45 6.35
CA VAL A 67 20.51 6.19 5.80
C VAL A 67 21.22 6.97 6.91
N VAL A 68 20.48 7.38 7.93
CA VAL A 68 21.00 8.10 9.10
C VAL A 68 20.60 7.32 10.36
N PRO A 69 21.46 7.24 11.39
CA PRO A 69 21.11 6.60 12.64
C PRO A 69 19.89 7.26 13.28
N ALA A 70 18.97 6.45 13.80
CA ALA A 70 17.86 6.98 14.59
C ALA A 70 18.41 7.78 15.78
N PRO A 71 17.83 8.95 16.11
CA PRO A 71 18.24 9.70 17.28
C PRO A 71 18.13 8.81 18.51
N ALA A 72 19.23 8.70 19.26
CA ALA A 72 19.22 7.93 20.49
C ALA A 72 18.12 8.49 21.39
N PRO A 73 17.26 7.63 21.99
CA PRO A 73 16.29 8.12 22.96
C PRO A 73 17.10 8.83 24.03
N VAL A 74 16.78 10.10 24.26
CA VAL A 74 17.36 10.89 25.36
C VAL A 74 16.88 10.22 26.64
N THR A 75 17.58 9.18 27.06
CA THR A 75 17.61 8.76 28.45
C THR A 75 18.26 9.92 29.16
N THR A 76 17.42 10.84 29.63
CA THR A 76 17.78 11.71 30.75
C THR A 76 18.45 10.80 31.77
N LEU A 77 19.76 10.94 31.92
CA LEU A 77 20.52 10.34 32.99
C LEU A 77 20.09 11.01 34.30
N VAL A 78 18.82 10.85 34.66
CA VAL A 78 18.36 10.93 36.03
C VAL A 78 18.63 9.53 36.56
N GLU A 79 19.79 9.44 37.18
CA GLU A 79 20.21 8.37 38.04
C GLU A 79 19.13 8.13 39.10
N ASP A 80 18.20 7.22 38.84
CA ASP A 80 17.42 6.59 39.88
C ASP A 80 17.46 5.09 39.69
N ARG A 81 18.18 4.45 40.62
CA ARG A 81 18.29 3.00 40.74
C ARG A 81 16.90 2.44 41.06
N HIS A 82 16.60 1.29 40.48
CA HIS A 82 15.39 0.47 40.71
C HIS A 82 14.14 0.86 39.92
N ALA A 83 14.20 0.75 38.60
CA ALA A 83 13.03 0.38 37.81
C ALA A 83 13.36 -0.89 37.03
N GLU A 84 12.73 -2.01 37.40
CA GLU A 84 12.68 -3.17 36.53
C GLU A 84 12.17 -2.73 35.15
N PRO A 85 12.85 -3.10 34.05
CA PRO A 85 12.37 -2.76 32.72
C PRO A 85 11.07 -3.53 32.45
N ASP A 86 9.95 -2.82 32.57
CA ASP A 86 8.62 -3.32 32.28
C ASP A 86 8.54 -3.81 30.83
N ARG A 87 8.69 -5.14 30.69
CA ARG A 87 8.64 -5.92 29.45
C ARG A 87 7.34 -5.71 28.67
N ASN A 88 6.29 -5.16 29.31
CA ASN A 88 4.97 -4.97 28.74
C ASN A 88 4.91 -3.86 27.67
N ARG A 89 5.82 -2.87 27.71
CA ARG A 89 5.77 -1.72 26.78
C ARG A 89 6.24 -2.07 25.36
N ARG A 90 7.16 -3.02 25.20
CA ARG A 90 7.65 -3.51 23.89
C ARG A 90 6.62 -4.31 23.09
N ASN A 91 5.64 -4.90 23.76
CA ASN A 91 4.63 -5.72 23.08
C ASN A 91 3.46 -4.88 22.52
N ARG A 92 3.27 -3.64 22.97
CA ARG A 92 2.24 -2.73 22.41
C ARG A 92 2.66 -2.09 21.09
N THR A 93 3.94 -1.79 20.90
CA THR A 93 4.43 -1.19 19.64
C THR A 93 4.41 -2.18 18.48
N LEU A 94 4.58 -3.49 18.73
CA LEU A 94 4.50 -4.53 17.70
C LEU A 94 3.05 -4.85 17.28
N ALA A 95 2.06 -4.58 18.13
CA ALA A 95 0.65 -4.79 17.81
C ALA A 95 0.10 -3.71 16.86
N VAL A 96 0.58 -2.47 16.98
CA VAL A 96 0.16 -1.36 16.11
C VAL A 96 0.71 -1.51 14.70
N THR A 97 1.98 -1.92 14.54
CA THR A 97 2.59 -2.13 13.22
C THR A 97 1.91 -3.22 12.41
N ALA A 98 1.48 -4.32 13.05
CA ALA A 98 0.80 -5.42 12.38
C ALA A 98 -0.61 -5.03 11.88
N ALA A 99 -1.31 -4.16 12.60
CA ALA A 99 -2.64 -3.68 12.20
C ALA A 99 -2.57 -2.78 10.96
N THR A 100 -1.57 -1.89 10.86
CA THR A 100 -1.36 -1.03 9.69
C THR A 100 -1.03 -1.82 8.42
N ALA A 101 -0.17 -2.84 8.50
CA ALA A 101 0.16 -3.67 7.34
C ALA A 101 -1.05 -4.43 6.78
N ALA A 102 -1.94 -4.89 7.68
CA ALA A 102 -3.19 -5.56 7.27
C ALA A 102 -4.18 -4.59 6.58
N ILE A 103 -4.24 -3.33 7.05
CA ILE A 103 -5.09 -2.30 6.43
C ILE A 103 -4.57 -1.97 5.03
N VAL A 104 -3.26 -1.75 4.86
CA VAL A 104 -2.65 -1.47 3.53
C VAL A 104 -2.89 -2.63 2.56
N LEU A 105 -2.69 -3.88 2.99
CA LEU A 105 -2.97 -5.05 2.15
C LEU A 105 -4.46 -5.19 1.80
N ALA A 106 -5.37 -4.82 2.71
CA ALA A 106 -6.80 -4.80 2.43
C ALA A 106 -7.19 -3.71 1.41
N PHE A 107 -6.57 -2.53 1.47
CA PHE A 107 -6.78 -1.47 0.49
C PHE A 107 -6.21 -1.83 -0.89
N ILE A 108 -5.04 -2.47 -0.96
CA ILE A 108 -4.48 -2.98 -2.22
C ILE A 108 -5.40 -4.06 -2.82
N GLY A 109 -5.91 -4.98 -2.01
CA GLY A 109 -6.87 -6.00 -2.45
C GLY A 109 -8.18 -5.40 -2.94
N LEU A 110 -8.69 -4.36 -2.27
CA LEU A 110 -9.91 -3.65 -2.65
C LEU A 110 -9.72 -2.85 -3.94
N ALA A 111 -8.58 -2.16 -4.11
CA ALA A 111 -8.25 -1.43 -5.31
C ALA A 111 -8.12 -2.35 -6.54
N LEU A 112 -7.50 -3.53 -6.38
CA LEU A 112 -7.43 -4.54 -7.44
C LEU A 112 -8.80 -5.13 -7.80
N ALA A 113 -9.68 -5.33 -6.81
CA ALA A 113 -11.03 -5.82 -7.05
C ALA A 113 -11.92 -4.80 -7.78
N VAL A 114 -11.73 -3.50 -7.54
CA VAL A 114 -12.47 -2.42 -8.21
C VAL A 114 -11.94 -2.20 -9.64
N ARG A 115 -10.62 -2.31 -9.86
CA ARG A 115 -9.99 -2.10 -11.18
C ARG A 115 -10.38 -3.16 -12.23
N HIS A 116 -10.79 -4.35 -11.81
CA HIS A 116 -11.30 -5.39 -12.72
C HIS A 116 -12.76 -5.19 -13.21
N ARG A 117 -13.46 -4.13 -12.80
CA ARG A 117 -14.73 -3.72 -13.44
C ARG A 117 -14.55 -3.03 -14.80
N GLY A 118 -13.33 -2.70 -15.19
CA GLY A 118 -13.00 -2.23 -16.54
C GLY A 118 -12.94 -3.37 -17.55
N SER A 119 -14.08 -3.99 -17.84
CA SER A 119 -14.24 -4.83 -19.01
C SER A 119 -14.06 -3.97 -20.25
N VAL A 120 -12.83 -3.87 -20.75
CA VAL A 120 -12.60 -3.40 -22.12
C VAL A 120 -13.05 -4.54 -23.03
N ALA A 121 -14.35 -4.60 -23.26
CA ALA A 121 -14.89 -5.26 -24.44
C ALA A 121 -14.28 -4.53 -25.64
N VAL A 122 -13.16 -5.05 -26.14
CA VAL A 122 -12.66 -4.73 -27.47
C VAL A 122 -13.72 -5.26 -28.43
N ALA A 123 -14.74 -4.44 -28.68
CA ALA A 123 -15.66 -4.63 -29.77
C ALA A 123 -14.83 -4.51 -31.05
N ARG A 124 -14.33 -5.66 -31.55
CA ARG A 124 -14.01 -5.77 -32.96
C ARG A 124 -15.30 -5.50 -33.71
N VAL A 125 -15.44 -4.27 -34.20
CA VAL A 125 -16.40 -3.92 -35.23
C VAL A 125 -16.00 -4.71 -36.47
N VAL A 126 -16.56 -5.91 -36.60
CA VAL A 126 -16.56 -6.66 -37.85
C VAL A 126 -17.43 -5.84 -38.80
N ARG A 127 -16.78 -5.08 -39.69
CA ARG A 127 -17.45 -4.36 -40.76
C ARG A 127 -18.31 -5.36 -41.56
N PRO A 128 -19.60 -5.09 -41.80
CA PRO A 128 -20.40 -5.92 -42.68
C PRO A 128 -19.89 -5.72 -44.11
N PHE A 129 -19.22 -6.74 -44.64
CA PHE A 129 -18.93 -6.80 -46.08
C PHE A 129 -20.26 -6.88 -46.85
N PRO A 130 -20.48 -6.06 -47.89
CA PRO A 130 -21.66 -6.17 -48.72
C PRO A 130 -21.62 -7.48 -49.51
N LYS A 131 -22.74 -8.21 -49.43
CA LYS A 131 -22.99 -9.52 -50.02
C LYS A 131 -22.85 -9.47 -51.54
N PHE A 132 -21.90 -10.23 -52.08
CA PHE A 132 -21.95 -10.73 -53.45
C PHE A 132 -21.63 -12.22 -53.41
N PHE A 133 -22.66 -13.06 -53.24
CA PHE A 133 -22.54 -14.51 -53.35
C PHE A 133 -23.56 -15.02 -54.39
N PRO A 134 -23.11 -15.80 -55.39
CA PRO A 134 -23.95 -16.39 -56.43
C PRO A 134 -24.81 -17.56 -55.90
N PRO A 135 -25.88 -17.96 -56.61
CA PRO A 135 -26.73 -19.06 -56.20
C PRO A 135 -26.01 -20.40 -56.43
N GLY A 136 -25.82 -21.21 -55.38
CA GLY A 136 -25.43 -22.61 -55.56
C GLY A 136 -24.58 -23.29 -54.48
N VAL A 137 -24.27 -22.65 -53.34
CA VAL A 137 -23.35 -23.25 -52.35
C VAL A 137 -24.05 -23.55 -51.02
N ALA A 138 -23.78 -24.76 -50.55
CA ALA A 138 -24.42 -25.51 -49.47
C ALA A 138 -24.53 -24.78 -48.12
N LYS A 139 -25.57 -25.17 -47.36
CA LYS A 139 -25.75 -24.89 -45.92
C LYS A 139 -24.48 -25.27 -45.15
N PHE A 140 -23.76 -24.27 -44.66
CA PHE A 140 -22.80 -24.46 -43.57
C PHE A 140 -23.53 -24.33 -42.23
N PRO A 141 -23.35 -25.28 -41.28
CA PRO A 141 -23.86 -25.15 -39.94
C PRO A 141 -23.17 -23.97 -39.24
N GLY A 142 -23.97 -23.21 -38.48
CA GLY A 142 -23.57 -21.92 -37.92
C GLY A 142 -22.40 -21.97 -36.94
N PRO A 143 -21.85 -20.81 -36.58
CA PRO A 143 -20.79 -20.73 -35.59
C PRO A 143 -21.29 -21.19 -34.23
N PHE A 144 -20.61 -22.18 -33.66
CA PHE A 144 -20.70 -22.55 -32.26
C PHE A 144 -20.37 -21.33 -31.40
N VAL A 145 -21.37 -20.78 -30.73
CA VAL A 145 -21.18 -19.87 -29.62
C VAL A 145 -20.84 -20.74 -28.41
N ASP A 146 -19.54 -20.92 -28.21
CA ASP A 146 -18.99 -21.59 -27.04
C ASP A 146 -19.36 -20.76 -25.81
N HIS A 147 -20.26 -21.29 -24.98
CA HIS A 147 -20.58 -20.71 -23.67
C HIS A 147 -19.44 -21.10 -22.73
N GLY A 148 -18.33 -20.34 -22.82
CA GLY A 148 -17.25 -20.42 -21.85
C GLY A 148 -17.83 -20.21 -20.45
N GLY A 149 -17.85 -21.29 -19.65
CA GLY A 149 -18.32 -21.28 -18.28
C GLY A 149 -17.58 -20.24 -17.47
N GLY A 150 -18.23 -19.11 -17.21
CA GLY A 150 -17.77 -18.11 -16.27
C GLY A 150 -17.76 -18.74 -14.90
N HIS A 151 -16.60 -19.21 -14.45
CA HIS A 151 -16.38 -19.44 -13.04
C HIS A 151 -16.53 -18.09 -12.35
N ASP A 152 -17.59 -17.93 -11.56
CA ASP A 152 -17.87 -16.73 -10.79
C ASP A 152 -16.70 -16.43 -9.85
N PHE A 153 -15.74 -15.62 -10.31
CA PHE A 153 -14.61 -15.14 -9.51
C PHE A 153 -15.06 -14.37 -8.26
N HIS A 154 -16.33 -13.94 -8.23
CA HIS A 154 -17.01 -13.41 -7.05
C HIS A 154 -17.07 -14.43 -5.90
N GLY A 155 -17.38 -15.70 -6.20
CA GLY A 155 -17.42 -16.75 -5.18
C GLY A 155 -16.05 -16.99 -4.57
N LEU A 156 -15.00 -16.98 -5.40
CA LEU A 156 -13.63 -17.23 -4.96
C LEU A 156 -13.06 -16.06 -4.14
N GLY A 157 -13.38 -14.82 -4.52
CA GLY A 157 -13.04 -13.63 -3.74
C GLY A 157 -13.70 -13.60 -2.36
N VAL A 158 -15.00 -13.92 -2.28
CA VAL A 158 -15.73 -14.01 -1.00
C VAL A 158 -15.17 -15.13 -0.12
N LEU A 159 -14.81 -16.27 -0.70
CA LEU A 159 -14.21 -17.40 0.04
C LEU A 159 -12.86 -17.03 0.66
N LEU A 160 -12.00 -16.35 -0.08
CA LEU A 160 -10.70 -15.89 0.42
C LEU A 160 -10.87 -14.81 1.51
N PHE A 161 -11.79 -13.87 1.33
CA PHE A 161 -12.10 -12.86 2.35
C PHE A 161 -12.59 -13.51 3.65
N LEU A 162 -13.52 -14.46 3.56
CA LEU A 162 -14.01 -15.19 4.73
C LEU A 162 -12.91 -16.02 5.41
N ALA A 163 -11.99 -16.61 4.63
CA ALA A 163 -10.85 -17.34 5.18
C ALA A 163 -9.92 -16.42 5.98
N VAL A 164 -9.65 -15.21 5.48
CA VAL A 164 -8.83 -14.20 6.19
C VAL A 164 -9.53 -13.73 7.47
N VAL A 165 -10.82 -13.40 7.40
CA VAL A 165 -11.61 -12.96 8.57
C VAL A 165 -11.67 -14.07 9.63
N ALA A 166 -11.91 -15.32 9.22
CA ALA A 166 -11.92 -16.47 10.13
C ALA A 166 -10.55 -16.68 10.79
N GLY A 167 -9.45 -16.52 10.04
CA GLY A 167 -8.09 -16.59 10.56
C GLY A 167 -7.81 -15.53 11.63
N LEU A 168 -8.24 -14.28 11.39
CA LEU A 168 -8.09 -13.18 12.35
C LEU A 168 -8.90 -13.42 13.63
N ILE A 169 -10.14 -13.90 13.51
CA ILE A 169 -10.98 -14.24 14.67
C ILE A 169 -10.35 -15.38 15.47
N ALA A 170 -9.87 -16.45 14.80
CA ALA A 170 -9.21 -17.57 15.46
C ALA A 170 -7.93 -17.13 16.19
N ALA A 171 -7.13 -16.25 15.57
CA ALA A 171 -5.96 -15.66 16.21
C ALA A 171 -6.35 -14.85 17.45
N ALA A 172 -7.33 -13.95 17.34
CA ALA A 172 -7.80 -13.15 18.47
C ALA A 172 -8.29 -14.03 19.64
N VAL A 173 -9.06 -15.09 19.34
CA VAL A 173 -9.54 -16.04 20.36
C VAL A 173 -8.38 -16.79 21.00
N TYR A 174 -7.43 -17.30 20.22
CA TYR A 174 -6.25 -18.02 20.73
C TYR A 174 -5.45 -17.14 21.71
N TRP A 175 -5.19 -15.89 21.34
CA TRP A 175 -4.48 -14.94 22.19
C TRP A 175 -5.29 -14.60 23.46
N SER A 176 -6.61 -14.44 23.35
CA SER A 176 -7.47 -14.15 24.52
C SER A 176 -7.52 -15.30 25.54
N ARG A 177 -7.41 -16.55 25.09
CA ARG A 177 -7.38 -17.72 25.97
C ARG A 177 -6.03 -17.86 26.66
N LYS A 178 -4.92 -17.65 25.95
CA LYS A 178 -3.56 -17.78 26.49
C LYS A 178 -3.25 -16.77 27.60
N VAL A 179 -3.83 -15.56 27.53
CA VAL A 179 -3.69 -14.55 28.59
C VAL A 179 -4.42 -14.98 29.87
N ARG A 180 -5.51 -15.74 29.76
CA ARG A 180 -6.35 -16.11 30.89
C ARG A 180 -5.83 -17.30 31.71
N THR A 181 -4.90 -18.10 31.16
CA THR A 181 -4.32 -19.26 31.85
C THR A 181 -3.01 -18.98 32.57
N ASN A 182 -2.49 -17.75 32.49
CA ASN A 182 -1.26 -17.33 33.17
C ASN A 182 -1.52 -16.52 34.45
N HIS A 183 -2.76 -16.55 34.94
CA HIS A 183 -3.18 -16.08 36.27
C HIS A 183 -3.69 -17.27 37.07
#